data_AF-A0A512NSX2-F1
#
_entry.id   AF-A0A512NSX2-F1
#
_cell.length_a   1.000
_cell.length_b   1.000
_cell.length_c   1.000
_cell.angle_alpha   90.00
_cell.angle_beta   90.00
_cell.angle_gamma   90.00
#
_symmetry.space_group_name_H-M   'P 1'
#
loop_
_entity.id
_entity.type
_entity.pdbx_description
1 polymer ?
#
loop_
_entity_poly.entity_id
_entity_poly.type
_entity_poly.pdbx_seq_one_letter_code
_entity_poly.pdbx_strand_id
1 'polypeptide(L)'
;MNVLALIRRSRAGLLAASAGVIAALLAAIVLTAMTWVERGQDSARWVRHTLDADRQLVELLSNLQDAETGQRGYLLTGQGTYLAPYEHARSQALRSLDQIEQQIADNPGQRERLARLRPLVMSKLTELSTTIALQHDGQSDAARQIVLTDRGKQVMDSARATIAEMRGE
;
A
#
# COMPACT_ATOMS: atom_id res chain seq x y z
N MET A 1 15.52 16.25 -77.31
CA MET A 1 15.08 15.86 -75.95
C MET A 1 16.21 16.20 -74.98
N ASN A 2 16.02 17.20 -74.11
CA ASN A 2 17.11 17.82 -73.33
C ASN A 2 17.63 16.91 -72.22
N VAL A 3 18.90 16.50 -72.29
CA VAL A 3 19.59 15.67 -71.28
C VAL A 3 19.50 16.28 -69.86
N LEU A 4 19.51 17.62 -69.77
CA LEU A 4 19.30 18.37 -68.52
C LEU A 4 17.91 18.15 -67.88
N ALA A 5 16.86 17.95 -68.68
CA ALA A 5 15.52 17.68 -68.18
C ALA A 5 15.40 16.25 -67.62
N LEU A 6 16.12 15.29 -68.21
CA LEU A 6 16.18 13.91 -67.74
C LEU A 6 16.93 13.79 -66.40
N ILE A 7 18.06 14.49 -66.25
CA ILE A 7 18.85 14.55 -65.01
C ILE A 7 18.08 15.24 -63.87
N ARG A 8 17.31 16.29 -64.18
CA ARG A 8 16.47 16.99 -63.19
C ARG A 8 15.31 16.10 -62.71
N ARG A 9 14.70 15.31 -63.61
CA ARG A 9 13.61 14.38 -63.28
C ARG A 9 14.10 13.18 -62.45
N SER A 10 15.28 12.64 -62.74
CA SER A 10 15.87 11.54 -61.94
C SER A 10 16.31 12.00 -60.54
N ARG A 11 16.89 13.20 -60.41
CA ARG A 11 17.22 13.81 -59.10
C ARG A 11 15.99 14.10 -58.26
N ALA A 12 14.91 14.63 -58.86
CA ALA A 12 13.66 14.87 -58.14
C ALA A 12 13.01 13.57 -57.63
N GLY A 13 13.07 12.48 -58.42
CA GLY A 13 12.60 11.15 -57.99
C GLY A 13 13.41 10.56 -56.84
N LEU A 14 14.74 10.68 -56.89
CA LEU A 14 15.64 10.21 -55.81
C LEU A 14 15.43 11.00 -54.51
N LEU A 15 15.25 12.33 -54.59
CA LEU A 15 14.96 13.18 -53.44
C LEU A 15 13.59 12.83 -52.81
N ALA A 16 12.55 12.66 -53.63
CA ALA A 16 11.23 12.24 -53.15
C ALA A 16 11.26 10.85 -52.49
N ALA A 17 11.98 9.89 -53.07
CA ALA A 17 12.17 8.56 -52.48
C ALA A 17 12.90 8.64 -51.13
N SER A 18 13.98 9.43 -51.05
CA SER A 18 14.71 9.62 -49.78
C SER A 18 13.86 10.29 -48.69
N ALA A 19 13.02 11.27 -49.05
CA ALA A 19 12.09 11.92 -48.12
C ALA A 19 11.04 10.92 -47.60
N GLY A 20 10.52 10.04 -48.46
CA GLY A 20 9.60 8.98 -48.06
C GLY A 20 10.22 7.98 -47.09
N VAL A 21 11.47 7.57 -47.33
CA VAL A 21 12.20 6.67 -46.42
C VAL A 21 12.45 7.34 -45.06
N ILE A 22 12.88 8.62 -45.05
CA ILE A 22 13.09 9.37 -43.81
C ILE A 22 11.78 9.50 -43.02
N ALA A 23 10.67 9.84 -43.68
CA ALA A 23 9.36 9.95 -43.04
C ALA A 23 8.90 8.61 -42.44
N ALA A 24 9.10 7.50 -43.15
CA ALA A 24 8.77 6.16 -42.66
C ALA A 24 9.61 5.77 -41.44
N LEU A 25 10.92 6.08 -41.45
CA LEU A 25 11.81 5.82 -40.32
C LEU A 25 11.41 6.67 -39.09
N LEU A 26 11.09 7.95 -39.29
CA LEU A 26 10.60 8.81 -38.20
C LEU A 26 9.28 8.29 -37.62
N ALA A 27 8.33 7.87 -38.47
CA ALA A 27 7.07 7.28 -38.01
C ALA A 27 7.30 5.99 -37.21
N ALA A 28 8.21 5.13 -37.66
CA ALA A 28 8.58 3.91 -36.93
C ALA A 28 9.20 4.22 -35.56
N ILE A 29 10.08 5.22 -35.47
CA ILE A 29 10.67 5.68 -34.20
C ILE A 29 9.58 6.21 -33.25
N VAL A 30 8.64 7.00 -33.76
CA VAL A 30 7.54 7.53 -32.93
C VAL A 30 6.63 6.40 -32.41
N LEU A 31 6.27 5.44 -33.26
CA LEU A 31 5.44 4.29 -32.86
C LEU A 31 6.12 3.40 -31.81
N THR A 32 7.43 3.13 -31.97
CA THR A 32 8.18 2.37 -30.96
C THR A 32 8.35 3.17 -29.67
N ALA A 33 8.59 4.48 -29.73
CA ALA A 33 8.67 5.34 -28.55
C ALA A 33 7.34 5.38 -27.77
N MET A 34 6.20 5.46 -28.46
CA MET A 34 4.87 5.45 -27.82
C MET A 34 4.63 4.16 -27.03
N THR A 35 4.87 2.99 -27.65
CA THR A 35 4.71 1.70 -26.97
C THR A 35 5.70 1.49 -25.82
N TRP A 36 6.92 2.05 -25.92
CA TRP A 36 7.90 2.06 -24.82
C TRP A 36 7.46 2.92 -23.64
N VAL A 37 6.91 4.11 -23.90
CA VAL A 37 6.39 5.01 -22.85
C VAL A 37 5.19 4.37 -22.14
N GLU A 38 4.27 3.75 -22.86
CA GLU A 38 3.12 3.03 -22.29
C GLU A 38 3.57 1.90 -21.34
N ARG A 39 4.50 1.04 -21.79
CA ARG A 39 5.06 -0.03 -20.95
C ARG A 39 5.81 0.52 -19.73
N GLY A 40 6.55 1.62 -19.90
CA GLY A 40 7.23 2.29 -18.79
C GLY A 40 6.27 2.86 -17.75
N GLN A 41 5.11 3.38 -18.18
CA GLN A 41 4.06 3.85 -17.29
C GLN A 41 3.36 2.70 -16.56
N ASP A 42 3.15 1.55 -17.20
CA ASP A 42 2.59 0.37 -16.55
C ASP A 42 3.51 -0.19 -15.47
N SER A 43 4.80 -0.34 -15.76
CA SER A 43 5.77 -0.75 -14.73
C SER A 43 5.85 0.26 -13.59
N ALA A 44 5.82 1.57 -13.87
CA ALA A 44 5.81 2.60 -12.84
C ALA A 44 4.51 2.59 -12.01
N ARG A 45 3.36 2.29 -12.62
CA ARG A 45 2.08 2.13 -11.90
C ARG A 45 2.10 0.93 -10.97
N TRP A 46 2.58 -0.23 -11.44
CA TRP A 46 2.72 -1.43 -10.61
C TRP A 46 3.65 -1.22 -9.42
N VAL A 47 4.82 -0.61 -9.64
CA VAL A 47 5.76 -0.29 -8.56
C VAL A 47 5.12 0.67 -7.54
N ARG A 48 4.44 1.73 -8.00
CA ARG A 48 3.74 2.66 -7.09
C ARG A 48 2.64 1.96 -6.30
N HIS A 49 1.90 1.06 -6.95
CA HIS A 49 0.81 0.33 -6.32
C HIS A 49 1.30 -0.59 -5.18
N THR A 50 2.38 -1.33 -5.40
CA THR A 50 3.02 -2.15 -4.36
C THR A 50 3.58 -1.28 -3.22
N LEU A 51 4.20 -0.14 -3.54
CA LEU A 51 4.74 0.78 -2.53
C LEU A 51 3.65 1.41 -1.66
N ASP A 52 2.48 1.71 -2.23
CA ASP A 52 1.36 2.28 -1.49
C ASP A 52 0.73 1.26 -0.54
N ALA A 53 0.60 -0.01 -0.95
CA ALA A 53 0.14 -1.09 -0.08
C ALA A 53 1.13 -1.39 1.06
N ASP A 54 2.44 -1.41 0.78
CA ASP A 54 3.49 -1.58 1.78
C ASP A 54 3.44 -0.48 2.85
N ARG A 55 3.31 0.77 2.41
CA ARG A 55 3.19 1.93 3.31
C ARG A 55 1.98 1.77 4.24
N GLN A 56 0.83 1.40 3.70
CA GLN A 56 -0.40 1.23 4.49
C GLN A 56 -0.29 0.10 5.52
N LEU A 57 0.42 -0.98 5.19
CA LEU A 57 0.70 -2.08 6.12
C LEU A 57 1.63 -1.62 7.27
N VAL A 58 2.63 -0.80 6.97
CA VAL A 58 3.51 -0.20 7.99
C VAL A 58 2.75 0.78 8.89
N GLU A 59 1.90 1.62 8.30
CA GLU A 59 1.05 2.56 9.05
C GLU A 59 0.06 1.82 9.95
N LEU A 60 -0.59 0.77 9.45
CA LEU A 60 -1.44 -0.11 10.26
C LEU A 60 -0.68 -0.68 11.47
N LEU A 61 0.52 -1.19 11.25
CA LEU A 61 1.36 -1.73 12.33
C LEU A 61 1.70 -0.66 13.37
N SER A 62 2.10 0.53 12.93
CA SER A 62 2.41 1.67 13.81
C SER A 62 1.20 2.07 14.65
N ASN A 63 0.03 2.21 14.01
CA ASN A 63 -1.21 2.56 14.70
C ASN A 63 -1.60 1.53 15.77
N LEU A 64 -1.37 0.23 15.53
CA LEU A 64 -1.62 -0.78 16.56
C LEU A 64 -0.66 -0.66 17.74
N GLN A 65 0.60 -0.29 17.49
CA GLN A 65 1.58 -0.05 18.55
C GLN A 65 1.25 1.21 19.35
N ASP A 66 0.79 2.28 18.70
CA ASP A 66 0.39 3.52 19.36
C ASP A 66 -0.88 3.30 20.20
N ALA A 67 -1.84 2.52 19.68
CA ALA A 67 -3.02 2.13 20.45
C ALA A 67 -2.65 1.32 21.70
N GLU A 68 -1.77 0.32 21.56
CA GLU A 68 -1.27 -0.46 22.69
C GLU A 68 -0.48 0.40 23.69
N THR A 69 0.32 1.35 23.20
CA THR A 69 1.09 2.26 24.06
C THR A 69 0.18 3.19 24.86
N GLY A 70 -0.82 3.79 24.21
CA GLY A 70 -1.83 4.62 24.89
C GLY A 70 -2.62 3.83 25.93
N GLN A 71 -3.08 2.63 25.57
CA GLN A 71 -3.77 1.75 26.50
C GLN A 71 -2.92 1.40 27.72
N ARG A 72 -1.65 1.01 27.54
CA ARG A 72 -0.75 0.67 28.66
C ARG A 72 -0.50 1.88 29.55
N GLY A 73 -0.30 3.06 28.97
CA GLY A 73 -0.16 4.32 29.73
C GLY A 73 -1.39 4.60 30.59
N TYR A 74 -2.60 4.38 30.05
CA TYR A 74 -3.83 4.51 30.80
C TYR A 74 -3.96 3.47 31.92
N LEU A 75 -3.67 2.19 31.66
CA LEU A 75 -3.68 1.15 32.69
C LEU A 75 -2.68 1.41 33.82
N LEU A 76 -1.51 1.97 33.50
CA LEU A 76 -0.44 2.25 34.46
C LEU A 76 -0.75 3.46 35.35
N THR A 77 -1.43 4.48 34.81
CA THR A 77 -1.53 5.80 35.46
C THR A 77 -2.95 6.19 35.85
N GLY A 78 -3.97 5.59 35.23
CA GLY A 78 -5.36 6.03 35.30
C GLY A 78 -5.64 7.39 34.64
N GLN A 79 -4.65 8.01 33.97
CA GLN A 79 -4.81 9.36 33.41
C GLN A 79 -5.44 9.31 32.02
N GLY A 80 -6.60 9.94 31.85
CA GLY A 80 -7.34 9.96 30.58
C GLY A 80 -6.58 10.60 29.40
N THR A 81 -5.50 11.36 29.65
CA THR A 81 -4.63 11.93 28.60
C THR A 81 -4.00 10.87 27.70
N TYR A 82 -3.80 9.65 28.20
CA TYR A 82 -3.31 8.52 27.41
C TYR A 82 -4.37 7.91 26.46
N LEU A 83 -5.65 8.26 26.62
CA LEU A 83 -6.73 7.74 25.76
C LEU A 83 -6.86 8.49 24.43
N ALA A 84 -6.44 9.76 24.37
CA ALA A 84 -6.44 10.54 23.13
C ALA A 84 -5.58 9.89 22.01
N PRO A 85 -4.32 9.50 22.25
CA PRO A 85 -3.54 8.77 21.24
C PRO A 85 -4.12 7.38 20.94
N TYR A 86 -4.71 6.68 21.92
CA TYR A 86 -5.37 5.39 21.68
C TYR A 86 -6.53 5.52 20.68
N GLU A 87 -7.47 6.45 20.91
CA GLU A 87 -8.63 6.60 20.04
C GLU A 87 -8.23 7.06 18.63
N HIS A 88 -7.25 7.96 18.54
CA HIS A 88 -6.69 8.36 17.25
C HIS A 88 -6.14 7.15 16.50
N ALA A 89 -5.23 6.40 17.13
CA ALA A 89 -4.56 5.26 16.51
C ALA A 89 -5.52 4.12 16.15
N ARG A 90 -6.50 3.83 17.02
CA ARG A 90 -7.60 2.89 16.72
C ARG A 90 -8.36 3.28 15.46
N SER A 91 -8.72 4.56 15.34
CA SER A 91 -9.45 5.05 14.16
C SER A 91 -8.62 4.95 12.88
N GLN A 92 -7.30 5.22 12.97
CA GLN A 92 -6.39 5.10 11.83
C GLN A 92 -6.19 3.64 11.42
N ALA A 93 -6.00 2.73 12.37
CA ALA A 93 -5.86 1.30 12.09
C ALA A 93 -7.06 0.73 11.32
N LEU A 94 -8.28 1.13 11.70
CA LEU A 94 -9.50 0.76 10.98
C LEU A 94 -9.51 1.30 9.55
N ARG A 95 -9.15 2.57 9.36
CA ARG A 95 -9.05 3.18 8.03
C ARG A 95 -8.00 2.49 7.15
N SER A 96 -6.83 2.15 7.71
CA SER A 96 -5.78 1.47 6.96
C SER A 96 -6.25 0.10 6.46
N LEU A 97 -7.02 -0.67 7.24
CA LEU A 97 -7.59 -1.94 6.77
C LEU A 97 -8.47 -1.77 5.53
N ASP A 98 -9.34 -0.76 5.52
CA ASP A 98 -10.24 -0.50 4.39
C ASP A 98 -9.48 0.03 3.17
N GLN A 99 -8.43 0.83 3.38
CA GLN A 99 -7.55 1.31 2.32
C GLN A 99 -6.73 0.18 1.68
N ILE A 100 -6.17 -0.71 2.50
CA ILE A 100 -5.43 -1.89 2.02
C ILE A 100 -6.38 -2.77 1.20
N GLU A 101 -7.62 -2.99 1.65
CA GLU A 101 -8.60 -3.79 0.93
C GLU A 101 -8.89 -3.27 -0.49
N GLN A 102 -9.03 -1.95 -0.63
CA GLN A 102 -9.24 -1.30 -1.92
C GLN A 102 -8.00 -1.42 -2.82
N GLN A 103 -6.80 -1.31 -2.24
CA GLN A 103 -5.55 -1.39 -2.98
C GLN A 103 -5.27 -2.80 -3.49
N ILE A 104 -5.65 -3.85 -2.76
CA ILE A 104 -5.31 -5.23 -3.16
C ILE A 104 -6.43 -5.93 -3.94
N ALA A 105 -7.44 -5.19 -4.41
CA ALA A 105 -8.68 -5.76 -4.98
C ALA A 105 -8.44 -6.74 -6.14
N ASP A 106 -7.41 -6.50 -6.94
CA ASP A 106 -7.01 -7.29 -8.11
C ASP A 106 -6.00 -8.41 -7.79
N ASN A 107 -5.56 -8.53 -6.54
CA ASN A 107 -4.61 -9.55 -6.07
C ASN A 107 -5.30 -10.55 -5.12
N PRO A 108 -5.76 -11.72 -5.61
CA PRO A 108 -6.43 -12.72 -4.77
C PRO A 108 -5.58 -13.23 -3.59
N GLY A 109 -4.26 -13.37 -3.77
CA GLY A 109 -3.36 -13.84 -2.71
C GLY A 109 -3.28 -12.83 -1.56
N GLN A 110 -3.10 -11.54 -1.88
CA GLN A 110 -3.13 -10.47 -0.89
C GLN A 110 -4.49 -10.37 -0.19
N ARG A 111 -5.61 -10.52 -0.91
CA ARG A 111 -6.95 -10.52 -0.30
C ARG A 111 -7.12 -11.64 0.74
N GLU A 112 -6.61 -12.83 0.45
CA GLU A 112 -6.62 -13.94 1.41
C GLU A 112 -5.82 -13.60 2.68
N ARG A 113 -4.62 -13.00 2.53
CA ARG A 113 -3.82 -12.57 3.68
C ARG A 113 -4.50 -11.47 4.49
N LEU A 114 -5.11 -10.49 3.84
CA LEU A 114 -5.89 -9.46 4.53
C LEU A 114 -7.07 -10.05 5.29
N ALA A 115 -7.74 -11.07 4.73
CA ALA A 115 -8.82 -11.79 5.41
C ALA A 115 -8.35 -12.51 6.68
N ARG A 116 -7.07 -12.92 6.76
CA ARG A 116 -6.45 -13.42 8.00
C ARG A 116 -6.01 -12.29 8.95
N LEU A 117 -5.52 -11.17 8.41
CA LEU A 117 -5.03 -10.04 9.18
C LEU A 117 -6.17 -9.29 9.90
N ARG A 118 -7.26 -8.97 9.20
CA ARG A 118 -8.40 -8.21 9.74
C ARG A 118 -8.92 -8.75 11.08
N PRO A 119 -9.20 -10.05 11.28
CA PRO A 119 -9.64 -10.57 12.57
C PRO A 119 -8.58 -10.47 13.68
N LEU A 120 -7.28 -10.54 13.35
CA LEU A 120 -6.20 -10.31 14.34
C LEU A 120 -6.21 -8.87 14.83
N VAL A 121 -6.31 -7.90 13.90
CA VAL A 121 -6.43 -6.48 14.23
C VAL A 121 -7.67 -6.22 15.09
N MET A 122 -8.81 -6.81 14.74
CA MET A 122 -10.04 -6.67 15.52
C MET A 122 -9.94 -7.31 16.90
N SER A 123 -9.35 -8.50 17.00
CA SER A 123 -9.08 -9.12 18.30
C SER A 123 -8.18 -8.25 19.17
N LYS A 124 -7.17 -7.59 18.59
CA LYS A 124 -6.27 -6.71 19.34
C LYS A 124 -7.01 -5.46 19.83
N LEU A 125 -7.73 -4.77 18.96
CA LEU A 125 -8.47 -3.56 19.33
C LEU A 125 -9.54 -3.85 20.39
N THR A 126 -10.23 -4.99 20.31
CA THR A 126 -11.19 -5.44 21.33
C THR A 126 -10.53 -5.70 22.67
N GLU A 127 -9.39 -6.39 22.71
CA GLU A 127 -8.62 -6.61 23.94
C GLU A 127 -8.23 -5.28 24.62
N LEU A 128 -7.73 -4.32 23.82
CA LEU A 128 -7.39 -2.99 24.32
C LEU A 128 -8.63 -2.24 24.85
N SER A 129 -9.76 -2.23 24.13
CA SER A 129 -10.96 -1.53 24.59
C SER A 129 -11.55 -2.15 25.86
N THR A 130 -11.53 -3.49 25.98
CA THR A 130 -12.04 -4.18 27.16
C THR A 130 -11.21 -3.84 28.40
N THR A 131 -9.88 -3.85 28.28
CA THR A 131 -9.01 -3.51 29.42
C THR A 131 -9.12 -2.04 29.81
N ILE A 132 -9.29 -1.12 28.85
CA ILE A 132 -9.58 0.30 29.13
C ILE A 132 -10.90 0.45 29.88
N ALA A 133 -11.97 -0.23 29.46
CA ALA A 133 -13.27 -0.18 30.11
C ALA A 133 -13.19 -0.69 31.56
N LEU A 134 -12.53 -1.83 31.78
CA LEU A 134 -12.32 -2.39 33.12
C LEU A 134 -11.53 -1.42 34.02
N GLN A 135 -10.49 -0.78 33.50
CA GLN A 135 -9.71 0.21 34.25
C GLN A 135 -10.56 1.43 34.61
N HIS A 136 -11.37 1.92 33.67
CA HIS A 136 -12.29 3.03 33.88
C HIS A 136 -13.33 2.70 34.97
N ASP A 137 -13.84 1.47 35.01
CA ASP A 137 -14.85 1.02 35.97
C ASP A 137 -14.26 0.64 37.35
N GLY A 138 -12.98 0.97 37.59
CA GLY A 138 -12.28 0.66 38.84
C GLY A 138 -11.85 -0.80 38.99
N GLN A 139 -12.04 -1.63 37.97
CA GLN A 139 -11.71 -3.06 37.95
C GLN A 139 -10.28 -3.31 37.45
N SER A 140 -9.31 -2.59 38.04
CA SER A 140 -7.89 -2.61 37.61
C SER A 140 -7.28 -4.02 37.64
N ASP A 141 -7.65 -4.84 38.63
CA ASP A 141 -7.19 -6.23 38.73
C ASP A 141 -7.72 -7.09 37.58
N ALA A 142 -8.97 -6.90 37.16
CA ALA A 142 -9.55 -7.61 36.02
C ALA A 142 -8.87 -7.21 34.71
N ALA A 143 -8.61 -5.91 34.51
CA ALA A 143 -7.85 -5.41 33.37
C ALA A 143 -6.45 -6.06 33.33
N ARG A 144 -5.76 -6.12 34.47
CA ARG A 144 -4.45 -6.74 34.61
C ARG A 144 -4.47 -8.23 34.29
N GLN A 145 -5.47 -8.98 34.77
CA GLN A 145 -5.58 -10.42 34.48
C GLN A 145 -5.70 -10.68 32.99
N ILE A 146 -6.45 -9.86 32.24
CA ILE A 146 -6.53 -9.98 30.77
C ILE A 146 -5.16 -9.79 30.13
N VAL A 147 -4.41 -8.74 30.52
CA VAL A 147 -3.06 -8.50 29.98
C VAL A 147 -2.12 -9.67 30.27
N LEU A 148 -2.19 -10.24 31.48
CA LEU A 148 -1.36 -11.37 31.91
C LEU A 148 -1.68 -12.69 31.19
N THR A 149 -2.79 -12.80 30.46
CA THR A 149 -3.06 -13.97 29.61
C THR A 149 -2.14 -14.06 28.38
N ASP A 150 -1.37 -13.01 28.09
CA ASP A 150 -0.55 -12.85 26.88
C ASP A 150 -1.33 -12.95 25.56
N ARG A 151 -2.67 -13.02 25.59
CA ARG A 151 -3.54 -13.06 24.41
C ARG A 151 -3.25 -11.88 23.49
N GLY A 152 -3.17 -10.67 24.05
CA GLY A 152 -2.88 -9.45 23.31
C GLY A 152 -1.49 -9.46 22.64
N LYS A 153 -0.50 -10.10 23.25
CA LYS A 153 0.85 -10.27 22.68
C LYS A 153 0.83 -11.28 21.54
N GLN A 154 0.23 -12.45 21.74
CA GLN A 154 0.14 -13.50 20.73
C GLN A 154 -0.57 -12.99 19.46
N VAL A 155 -1.69 -12.27 19.62
CA VAL A 155 -2.41 -11.66 18.51
C VAL A 155 -1.54 -10.64 17.77
N MET A 156 -0.78 -9.82 18.50
CA MET A 156 0.13 -8.84 17.90
C MET A 156 1.28 -9.51 17.14
N ASP A 157 1.85 -10.58 17.67
CA ASP A 157 2.91 -11.37 17.01
C ASP A 157 2.39 -12.00 15.71
N SER A 158 1.17 -12.56 15.72
CA SER A 158 0.52 -13.08 14.51
C SER A 158 0.20 -11.97 13.48
N ALA A 159 -0.21 -10.79 13.94
CA ALA A 159 -0.47 -9.65 13.06
C ALA A 159 0.83 -9.17 12.40
N ARG A 160 1.94 -9.07 13.15
CA ARG A 160 3.27 -8.74 12.62
C ARG A 160 3.73 -9.76 11.58
N ALA A 161 3.55 -11.05 11.83
CA ALA A 161 3.91 -12.11 10.89
C ALA A 161 3.10 -12.00 9.59
N THR A 162 1.78 -11.83 9.69
CA THR A 162 0.91 -11.68 8.52
C THR A 162 1.24 -10.42 7.72
N ILE A 163 1.53 -9.30 8.39
CA ILE A 163 1.99 -8.08 7.73
C ILE A 163 3.32 -8.33 7.01
N ALA A 164 4.27 -9.01 7.64
CA ALA A 164 5.55 -9.34 6.99
C ALA A 164 5.36 -10.23 5.76
N GLU A 165 4.46 -11.20 5.80
CA GLU A 165 4.09 -12.02 4.63
C GLU A 165 3.52 -11.17 3.49
N MET A 166 2.65 -10.21 3.80
CA MET A 166 2.04 -9.33 2.79
C MET A 166 3.06 -8.37 2.16
N ARG A 167 4.09 -7.96 2.89
CA ARG A 167 5.14 -7.05 2.42
C ARG A 167 6.26 -7.76 1.65
N GLY A 168 6.39 -9.08 1.80
CA GLY A 168 7.43 -9.89 1.18
C GLY A 168 7.11 -10.39 -0.24
N GLU A 169 5.94 -10.02 -0.77
CA GLU A 169 5.51 -10.28 -2.15
C GLU A 169 5.79 -9.10 -3.09
#